data_AF-A0A7S2P984-F1
#
_entry.id   AF-A0A7S2P984-F1
#
_cell.length_a   1.000
_cell.length_b   1.000
_cell.length_c   1.000
_cell.angle_alpha   90.00
_cell.angle_beta   90.00
_cell.angle_gamma   90.00
#
_symmetry.space_group_name_H-M   'P 1'
#
loop_
_entity.id
_entity.type
_entity.pdbx_description
1 polymer ?
#
loop_
_entity_poly.entity_id
_entity_poly.type
_entity_poly.pdbx_seq_one_letter_code
_entity_poly.pdbx_strand_id
1 'polypeptide(L)'
;AWNAGYSFVVLAMWRDVVVLLACTVPLFAATLLRPSKLMRAILYVNALTSGVAFAWFGSRLRVEGNRVHGLEIGGTGNACIRLHATMTALIFCVVTLFAEADRLYAVQRNLGRQELRRGFTGYLRDAESTEPQDKAKIMDELTTSGLEDDVGRAIEVLLVTGTSSPTWRAAILRVGMLENAGQVHLALPALVWASWAGIGIASVATRLEFWVSSRGLGMCSSGLLEVC
;
A
#
# COMPACT_ATOMS: atom_id res chain seq x y z
N ALA A 1 -33.10 -2.39 32.88
CA ALA A 1 -32.05 -1.76 33.70
C ALA A 1 -30.68 -2.45 33.60
N TRP A 2 -30.61 -3.71 33.17
CA TRP A 2 -29.34 -4.35 32.80
C TRP A 2 -28.98 -4.02 31.34
N ASN A 3 -27.80 -3.42 31.13
CA ASN A 3 -26.93 -3.53 29.92
C ASN A 3 -26.07 -2.28 29.64
N ALA A 4 -26.27 -1.15 30.32
CA ALA A 4 -25.44 0.05 30.09
C ALA A 4 -23.96 -0.16 30.51
N GLY A 5 -23.71 -0.95 31.57
CA GLY A 5 -22.34 -1.21 32.06
C GLY A 5 -21.50 -2.13 31.18
N TYR A 6 -22.11 -3.13 30.53
CA TYR A 6 -21.39 -4.10 29.69
C TYR A 6 -20.88 -3.49 28.39
N SER A 7 -21.64 -2.57 27.77
CA SER A 7 -21.19 -1.88 26.56
C SER A 7 -19.94 -1.03 26.79
N PHE A 8 -19.79 -0.41 27.97
CA PHE A 8 -18.65 0.46 28.26
C PHE A 8 -17.32 -0.30 28.36
N VAL A 9 -17.32 -1.45 29.03
CA VAL A 9 -16.10 -2.28 29.20
C VAL A 9 -15.63 -2.86 27.87
N VAL A 10 -16.57 -3.33 27.04
CA VAL A 10 -16.24 -3.87 25.71
C VAL A 10 -15.66 -2.76 24.81
N LEU A 11 -16.24 -1.55 24.81
CA LEU A 11 -15.74 -0.40 24.05
C LEU A 11 -14.33 0.04 24.50
N ALA A 12 -14.06 0.04 25.80
CA ALA A 12 -12.73 0.36 26.33
C ALA A 12 -11.68 -0.68 25.90
N MET A 13 -12.03 -1.97 25.92
CA MET A 13 -11.13 -3.05 25.52
C MET A 13 -10.78 -2.99 24.01
N TRP A 14 -11.77 -2.70 23.16
CA TRP A 14 -11.52 -2.53 21.72
C TRP A 14 -10.65 -1.31 21.40
N ARG A 15 -10.74 -0.24 22.21
CA ARG A 15 -9.91 0.97 22.04
C ARG A 15 -8.42 0.66 22.19
N ASP A 16 -8.05 -0.02 23.26
CA ASP A 16 -6.65 -0.25 23.60
C ASP A 16 -6.02 -1.26 22.62
N VAL A 17 -6.81 -2.26 22.18
CA VAL A 17 -6.39 -3.23 21.14
C VAL A 17 -6.13 -2.54 19.79
N VAL A 18 -6.97 -1.59 19.40
CA VAL A 18 -6.84 -0.88 18.12
C VAL A 18 -5.61 0.04 18.09
N VAL A 19 -5.34 0.78 19.17
CA VAL A 19 -4.13 1.61 19.30
C VAL A 19 -2.88 0.73 19.30
N LEU A 20 -2.93 -0.39 20.03
CA LEU A 20 -1.82 -1.35 20.05
C LEU A 20 -1.55 -1.91 18.65
N LEU A 21 -2.58 -2.32 17.91
CA LEU A 21 -2.44 -2.82 16.54
C LEU A 21 -1.89 -1.77 15.58
N ALA A 22 -2.37 -0.53 15.64
CA ALA A 22 -1.92 0.55 14.76
C ALA A 22 -0.43 0.89 14.96
N CYS A 23 0.09 0.79 16.19
CA CYS A 23 1.51 1.04 16.49
C CYS A 23 2.39 -0.19 16.28
N THR A 24 1.90 -1.40 16.60
CA THR A 24 2.71 -2.63 16.57
C THR A 24 2.83 -3.24 15.18
N VAL A 25 1.81 -3.13 14.32
CA VAL A 25 1.85 -3.67 12.94
C VAL A 25 2.96 -3.05 12.09
N PRO A 26 3.15 -1.70 12.03
CA PRO A 26 4.26 -1.14 11.26
C PRO A 26 5.64 -1.49 11.86
N LEU A 27 5.75 -1.58 13.18
CA LEU A 27 6.99 -2.02 13.84
C LEU A 27 7.31 -3.49 13.54
N PHE A 28 6.29 -4.35 13.51
CA PHE A 28 6.42 -5.77 13.17
C PHE A 28 6.73 -5.98 11.68
N ALA A 29 6.14 -5.17 10.79
CA ALA A 29 6.51 -5.14 9.38
C ALA A 29 7.99 -4.73 9.20
N ALA A 30 8.47 -3.76 9.99
CA ALA A 30 9.86 -3.33 9.97
C ALA A 30 10.86 -4.41 10.42
N THR A 31 10.45 -5.33 11.32
CA THR A 31 11.32 -6.42 11.80
C THR A 31 11.35 -7.61 10.83
N LEU A 32 10.24 -7.95 10.19
CA LEU A 32 10.17 -9.15 9.33
C LEU A 32 10.76 -8.96 7.92
N LEU A 33 10.70 -7.76 7.35
CA LEU A 33 10.99 -7.57 5.91
C LEU A 33 12.46 -7.25 5.58
N ARG A 34 13.36 -7.26 6.57
CA ARG A 34 14.73 -6.73 6.46
C ARG A 34 14.81 -5.47 5.56
N PRO A 35 14.04 -4.40 5.85
CA PRO A 35 13.91 -3.30 4.92
C PRO A 35 15.22 -2.56 4.74
N SER A 36 15.35 -1.87 3.61
CA SER A 36 16.42 -0.88 3.42
C SER A 36 16.46 0.12 4.59
N LYS A 37 17.61 0.77 4.84
CA LYS A 37 17.75 1.75 5.95
C LYS A 37 16.72 2.88 5.83
N LEU A 38 16.48 3.36 4.61
CA LEU A 38 15.48 4.39 4.32
C LEU A 38 14.06 3.90 4.63
N MET A 39 13.72 2.67 4.21
CA MET A 39 12.40 2.11 4.45
C MET A 39 12.12 1.91 5.95
N ARG A 40 13.12 1.47 6.71
CA ARG A 40 13.02 1.44 8.19
C ARG A 40 12.74 2.81 8.77
N ALA A 41 13.43 3.86 8.30
CA ALA A 41 13.18 5.22 8.75
C ALA A 41 11.75 5.68 8.44
N ILE A 42 11.24 5.40 7.23
CA ILE A 42 9.86 5.72 6.83
C ILE A 42 8.85 4.98 7.73
N LEU A 43 9.07 3.69 8.00
CA LEU A 43 8.20 2.91 8.90
C LEU A 43 8.21 3.45 10.32
N TYR A 44 9.37 3.85 10.85
CA TYR A 44 9.45 4.44 12.19
C TYR A 44 8.78 5.82 12.26
N VAL A 45 9.01 6.67 11.25
CA VAL A 45 8.35 7.97 11.16
C VAL A 45 6.84 7.77 11.10
N ASN A 46 6.35 6.84 10.27
CA ASN A 46 4.93 6.56 10.16
C ASN A 46 4.33 6.01 11.46
N ALA A 47 5.04 5.11 12.16
CA ALA A 47 4.60 4.59 13.45
C ALA A 47 4.54 5.71 14.51
N LEU A 48 5.54 6.59 14.53
CA LEU A 48 5.60 7.74 15.44
C LEU A 48 4.49 8.75 15.15
N THR A 49 4.33 9.18 13.90
CA THR A 49 3.31 10.17 13.51
C THR A 49 1.91 9.61 13.70
N SER A 50 1.68 8.34 13.41
CA SER A 50 0.43 7.65 13.72
C SER A 50 0.17 7.64 15.21
N GLY A 51 1.15 7.26 16.04
CA GLY A 51 1.03 7.28 17.50
C GLY A 51 0.71 8.67 18.06
N VAL A 52 1.38 9.71 17.57
CA VAL A 52 1.12 11.11 17.95
C VAL A 52 -0.29 11.54 17.52
N ALA A 53 -0.71 11.22 16.30
CA ALA A 53 -2.05 11.53 15.83
C ALA A 53 -3.12 10.83 16.70
N PHE A 54 -2.92 9.54 17.04
CA PHE A 54 -3.81 8.81 17.94
C PHE A 54 -3.86 9.43 19.34
N ALA A 55 -2.71 9.80 19.90
CA ALA A 55 -2.64 10.46 21.19
C ALA A 55 -3.38 11.80 21.16
N TRP A 56 -3.18 12.60 20.11
CA TRP A 56 -3.85 13.89 19.91
C TRP A 56 -5.37 13.76 19.76
N PHE A 57 -5.84 12.81 18.94
CA PHE A 57 -7.29 12.58 18.76
C PHE A 57 -7.93 11.91 19.98
N GLY A 58 -7.17 11.12 20.72
CA GLY A 58 -7.60 10.49 21.96
C GLY A 58 -7.66 11.45 23.14
N SER A 59 -6.89 12.54 23.12
CA SER A 59 -6.80 13.51 24.21
C SER A 59 -7.47 14.83 23.83
N ARG A 60 -8.76 14.98 24.16
CA ARG A 60 -9.36 16.32 24.23
C ARG A 60 -9.44 16.78 25.68
N LEU A 61 -8.93 17.98 25.92
CA LEU A 61 -9.21 18.70 27.16
C LEU A 61 -10.69 19.10 27.14
N ARG A 62 -11.49 18.56 28.07
CA ARG A 62 -12.85 19.03 28.26
C ARG A 62 -12.77 20.34 29.07
N VAL A 63 -13.03 21.44 28.38
CA VAL A 63 -13.15 22.77 29.00
C VAL A 63 -14.63 23.10 29.04
N GLU A 64 -15.19 23.19 30.24
CA GLU A 64 -16.61 23.52 30.45
C GLU A 64 -16.64 24.81 31.28
N GLY A 65 -16.95 25.93 30.63
CA GLY A 65 -16.75 27.27 31.19
C GLY A 65 -15.28 27.66 31.34
N ASN A 66 -14.93 28.40 32.40
CA ASN A 66 -13.53 28.79 32.72
C ASN A 66 -12.75 27.71 33.50
N ARG A 67 -13.27 26.47 33.61
CA ARG A 67 -12.61 25.38 34.33
C ARG A 67 -12.29 24.23 33.38
N VAL A 68 -11.05 23.75 33.46
CA VAL A 68 -10.61 22.53 32.78
C VAL A 68 -11.09 21.35 33.63
N HIS A 69 -12.05 20.58 33.11
CA HIS A 69 -12.65 19.45 33.83
C HIS A 69 -11.81 18.16 33.73
N GLY A 70 -10.76 18.17 32.90
CA GLY A 70 -9.81 17.08 32.75
C GLY A 70 -9.61 16.67 31.30
N LEU A 71 -8.79 15.64 31.10
CA LEU A 71 -8.58 15.01 29.81
C LEU A 71 -9.70 14.00 29.59
N GLU A 72 -10.69 14.31 28.76
CA GLU A 72 -11.69 13.32 28.36
C GLU A 72 -11.13 12.47 27.22
N ILE A 73 -10.69 11.27 27.58
CA ILE A 73 -10.29 10.25 26.62
C ILE A 73 -11.54 9.52 26.13
N GLY A 74 -12.27 10.13 25.18
CA GLY A 74 -13.26 9.42 24.37
C GLY A 74 -14.69 9.95 24.37
N GLY A 75 -14.92 11.16 23.86
CA GLY A 75 -16.24 11.57 23.39
C GLY A 75 -16.74 10.69 22.23
N THR A 76 -18.01 10.31 22.25
CA THR A 76 -18.67 9.47 21.23
C THR A 76 -18.65 10.09 19.83
N GLY A 77 -18.66 11.42 19.70
CA GLY A 77 -18.62 12.14 18.42
C GLY A 77 -17.31 12.06 17.62
N ASN A 78 -16.35 11.22 18.05
CA ASN A 78 -15.05 11.02 17.39
C ASN A 78 -14.81 9.57 16.95
N ALA A 79 -15.84 8.71 16.93
CA ALA A 79 -15.69 7.33 16.48
C ALA A 79 -15.24 7.29 15.00
N CYS A 80 -15.85 8.10 14.14
CA CYS A 80 -15.47 8.15 12.73
C CYS A 80 -14.04 8.67 12.50
N ILE A 81 -13.60 9.70 13.23
CA ILE A 81 -12.23 10.22 13.10
C ILE A 81 -11.20 9.17 13.53
N ARG A 82 -11.47 8.44 14.61
CA ARG A 82 -10.61 7.33 15.06
C ARG A 82 -10.56 6.21 14.03
N LEU A 83 -11.71 5.81 13.47
CA LEU A 83 -11.77 4.82 12.39
C LEU A 83 -11.00 5.29 11.15
N HIS A 84 -11.08 6.57 10.80
CA HIS A 84 -10.35 7.11 9.66
C HIS A 84 -8.83 7.09 9.91
N ALA A 85 -8.39 7.45 11.12
CA ALA A 85 -6.98 7.37 11.49
C ALA A 85 -6.44 5.94 11.47
N THR A 86 -7.20 4.95 11.98
CA THR A 86 -6.79 3.54 11.96
C THR A 86 -6.68 3.00 10.54
N MET A 87 -7.67 3.30 9.70
CA MET A 87 -7.65 2.90 8.30
C MET A 87 -6.48 3.54 7.55
N THR A 88 -6.21 4.82 7.79
CA THR A 88 -5.07 5.52 7.19
C THR A 88 -3.75 4.87 7.60
N ALA A 89 -3.54 4.58 8.89
CA ALA A 89 -2.35 3.87 9.36
C ALA A 89 -2.20 2.50 8.70
N LEU A 90 -3.30 1.73 8.59
CA LEU A 90 -3.30 0.42 7.93
C LEU A 90 -2.95 0.52 6.44
N ILE A 91 -3.51 1.50 5.73
CA ILE A 91 -3.22 1.77 4.32
C ILE A 91 -1.72 2.03 4.14
N PHE A 92 -1.12 2.90 4.96
CA PHE A 92 0.31 3.18 4.88
C PHE A 92 1.17 1.95 5.17
N CYS A 93 0.78 1.11 6.14
CA CYS A 93 1.46 -0.17 6.38
C CYS A 93 1.45 -1.04 5.11
N VAL A 94 0.28 -1.27 4.53
CA VAL A 94 0.12 -2.10 3.32
C VAL A 94 0.91 -1.55 2.14
N VAL A 95 0.82 -0.24 1.88
CA VAL A 95 1.55 0.42 0.80
C VAL A 95 3.06 0.28 0.98
N THR A 96 3.54 0.34 2.22
CA THR A 96 4.96 0.17 2.52
C THR A 96 5.44 -1.25 2.23
N LEU A 97 4.61 -2.28 2.47
CA LEU A 97 4.90 -3.66 2.06
C LEU A 97 5.07 -3.76 0.55
N PHE A 98 4.13 -3.20 -0.22
CA PHE A 98 4.18 -3.21 -1.67
C PHE A 98 5.39 -2.42 -2.22
N ALA A 99 5.74 -1.29 -1.59
CA ALA A 99 6.90 -0.51 -1.99
C ALA A 99 8.23 -1.27 -1.78
N GLU A 100 8.34 -2.08 -0.71
CA GLU A 100 9.52 -2.93 -0.51
C GLU A 100 9.53 -4.10 -1.51
N ALA A 101 8.38 -4.68 -1.83
CA ALA A 101 8.27 -5.69 -2.88
C ALA A 101 8.72 -5.11 -4.25
N ASP A 102 8.24 -3.92 -4.61
CA ASP A 102 8.66 -3.19 -5.81
C ASP A 102 10.18 -2.96 -5.83
N ARG A 103 10.76 -2.59 -4.68
CA ARG A 103 12.22 -2.41 -4.54
C ARG A 103 12.98 -3.72 -4.78
N LEU A 104 12.53 -4.83 -4.18
CA LEU A 104 13.17 -6.14 -4.36
C LEU A 104 13.07 -6.60 -5.83
N TYR A 105 11.91 -6.41 -6.46
CA TYR A 105 11.75 -6.69 -7.89
C TYR A 105 12.68 -5.83 -8.75
N ALA A 106 12.84 -4.54 -8.44
CA ALA A 106 13.77 -3.68 -9.14
C ALA A 106 15.22 -4.15 -9.02
N VAL A 107 15.65 -4.57 -7.82
CA VAL A 107 17.00 -5.13 -7.60
C VAL A 107 17.20 -6.42 -8.41
N GLN A 108 16.27 -7.36 -8.31
CA GLN A 108 16.38 -8.65 -9.03
C GLN A 108 16.41 -8.44 -10.56
N ARG A 109 15.58 -7.52 -11.08
CA ARG A 109 15.60 -7.15 -12.50
C ARG A 109 16.91 -6.52 -12.94
N ASN A 110 17.50 -5.66 -12.11
CA ASN A 110 18.79 -5.06 -12.41
C ASN A 110 19.91 -6.11 -12.45
N LEU A 111 19.91 -7.07 -11.52
CA LEU A 111 20.85 -8.19 -11.54
C LEU A 111 20.69 -9.04 -12.80
N GLY A 112 19.46 -9.47 -13.11
CA GLY A 112 19.20 -10.23 -14.34
C GLY A 112 19.57 -9.46 -15.61
N ARG A 113 19.35 -8.13 -15.64
CA ARG A 113 19.79 -7.27 -16.75
C ARG A 113 21.31 -7.19 -16.86
N GLN A 114 22.03 -7.14 -15.73
CA GLN A 114 23.49 -7.16 -15.72
C GLN A 114 24.04 -8.52 -16.19
N GLU A 115 23.46 -9.61 -15.72
CA GLU A 115 23.82 -10.97 -16.13
C GLU A 115 23.58 -11.19 -17.62
N LEU A 116 22.42 -10.79 -18.16
CA LEU A 116 22.13 -10.88 -19.59
C LEU A 116 23.02 -9.96 -20.45
N ARG A 117 23.49 -8.84 -19.90
CA ARG A 117 24.46 -7.96 -20.59
C ARG A 117 25.88 -8.49 -20.53
N ARG A 118 26.19 -9.39 -19.59
CA ARG A 118 27.53 -9.94 -19.44
C ARG A 118 27.82 -10.86 -20.64
N GLY A 119 28.70 -10.41 -21.53
CA GLY A 119 29.05 -11.13 -22.75
C GLY A 119 28.14 -10.81 -23.96
N PHE A 120 27.08 -10.03 -23.80
CA PHE A 120 26.27 -9.57 -24.94
C PHE A 120 26.80 -8.23 -25.47
N THR A 121 27.37 -8.25 -26.68
CA THR A 121 27.96 -7.08 -27.37
C THR A 121 26.98 -6.36 -28.30
N GLY A 122 25.73 -6.82 -28.36
CA GLY A 122 24.73 -6.39 -29.35
C GLY A 122 24.39 -7.48 -30.38
N TYR A 123 25.24 -8.51 -30.51
CA TYR A 123 25.01 -9.64 -31.41
C TYR A 123 24.88 -10.94 -30.63
N LEU A 124 23.96 -11.80 -31.05
CA LEU A 124 23.73 -13.10 -30.41
C LEU A 124 24.96 -14.02 -30.52
N ARG A 125 25.74 -13.90 -31.60
CA ARG A 125 26.98 -14.65 -31.83
C ARG A 125 28.00 -14.47 -30.73
N ASP A 126 28.02 -13.30 -30.09
CA ASP A 126 29.02 -12.96 -29.08
C ASP A 126 28.60 -13.39 -27.67
N ALA A 127 27.33 -13.72 -27.46
CA ALA A 127 26.82 -14.17 -26.17
C ALA A 127 27.51 -15.47 -25.72
N GLU A 128 28.03 -15.50 -24.49
CA GLU A 128 28.59 -16.72 -23.90
C GLU A 128 27.47 -17.72 -23.58
N SER A 129 27.72 -19.01 -23.83
CA SER A 129 26.79 -20.10 -23.48
C SER A 129 27.51 -21.11 -22.60
N THR A 130 26.84 -21.56 -21.55
CA THR A 130 27.31 -22.68 -20.73
C THR A 130 27.35 -23.99 -21.51
N GLU A 131 26.52 -24.10 -22.55
CA GLU A 131 26.45 -25.25 -23.46
C GLU A 131 26.75 -24.80 -24.90
N PRO A 132 27.99 -24.98 -25.38
CA PRO A 132 28.40 -24.48 -26.70
C PRO A 132 27.74 -25.25 -27.85
N GLN A 133 27.34 -26.52 -27.63
CA GLN A 133 26.63 -27.33 -28.63
C GLN A 133 25.24 -26.75 -28.92
N ASP A 134 24.48 -26.40 -27.87
CA ASP A 134 23.18 -25.77 -28.00
C ASP A 134 23.27 -24.39 -28.67
N LYS A 135 24.28 -23.60 -28.31
CA LYS A 135 24.56 -22.32 -28.99
C LYS A 135 24.79 -22.54 -30.49
N ALA A 136 25.66 -23.50 -30.86
CA ALA A 136 25.94 -23.77 -32.27
C ALA A 136 24.69 -24.18 -33.05
N LYS A 137 23.85 -25.04 -32.44
CA LYS A 137 22.58 -25.47 -33.04
C LYS A 137 21.60 -24.31 -33.22
N ILE A 138 21.40 -23.49 -32.18
CA ILE A 138 20.52 -22.31 -32.24
C ILE A 138 21.03 -21.32 -33.30
N MET A 139 22.35 -21.09 -33.37
CA MET A 139 22.92 -20.19 -34.36
C MET A 139 22.74 -20.72 -35.80
N ASP A 140 22.89 -22.02 -36.02
CA ASP A 140 22.65 -22.64 -37.32
C ASP A 140 21.18 -22.53 -37.76
N GLU A 141 20.24 -22.79 -36.85
CA GLU A 141 18.80 -22.63 -37.08
C GLU A 141 18.43 -21.16 -37.40
N LEU A 142 19.01 -20.20 -36.67
CA LEU A 142 18.78 -18.76 -36.90
C LEU A 142 19.39 -18.27 -38.21
N THR A 143 20.58 -18.77 -38.56
CA THR A 143 21.24 -18.45 -39.83
C THR A 143 20.45 -19.03 -41.00
N THR A 144 20.00 -20.28 -40.89
CA THR A 144 19.22 -20.97 -41.94
C THR A 144 17.85 -20.33 -42.15
N SER A 145 17.22 -19.83 -41.09
CA SER A 145 15.93 -19.14 -41.16
C SER A 145 16.03 -17.66 -41.54
N GLY A 146 17.23 -17.06 -41.52
CA GLY A 146 17.41 -15.62 -41.76
C GLY A 146 16.81 -14.73 -40.66
N LEU A 147 16.55 -15.28 -39.47
CA LEU A 147 15.91 -14.57 -38.35
C LEU A 147 16.91 -14.03 -37.31
N GLU A 148 18.21 -14.13 -37.59
CA GLU A 148 19.25 -13.73 -36.64
C GLU A 148 19.11 -12.27 -36.19
N ASP A 149 18.91 -11.34 -37.14
CA ASP A 149 18.77 -9.91 -36.85
C ASP A 149 17.50 -9.60 -36.03
N ASP A 150 16.39 -10.29 -36.33
CA ASP A 150 15.13 -10.13 -35.61
C ASP A 150 15.23 -10.62 -34.17
N VAL A 151 15.95 -11.73 -33.94
CA VAL A 151 16.23 -12.24 -32.60
C VAL A 151 17.18 -11.31 -31.85
N GLY A 152 18.23 -10.81 -32.49
CA GLY A 152 19.12 -9.80 -31.90
C GLY A 152 18.35 -8.56 -31.44
N ARG A 153 17.47 -8.04 -32.29
CA ARG A 153 16.59 -6.91 -31.95
C ARG A 153 15.59 -7.25 -30.83
N ALA A 154 15.04 -8.46 -30.81
CA ALA A 154 14.15 -8.90 -29.75
C ALA A 154 14.88 -8.99 -28.39
N ILE A 155 16.13 -9.43 -28.37
CA ILE A 155 16.98 -9.46 -27.17
C ILE A 155 17.32 -8.04 -26.72
N GLU A 156 17.67 -7.15 -27.64
CA GLU A 156 17.91 -5.74 -27.33
C GLU A 156 16.66 -5.10 -26.69
N VAL A 157 15.49 -5.33 -27.29
CA VAL A 157 14.20 -4.91 -26.72
C VAL A 157 13.99 -5.47 -25.32
N LEU A 158 14.24 -6.77 -25.11
CA LEU A 158 14.13 -7.40 -23.79
C LEU A 158 15.07 -6.75 -22.77
N LEU A 159 16.32 -6.49 -23.16
CA LEU A 159 17.35 -5.86 -22.33
C LEU A 159 17.01 -4.40 -21.97
N VAL A 160 16.38 -3.66 -22.88
CA VAL A 160 16.02 -2.25 -22.65
C VAL A 160 14.72 -2.11 -21.88
N THR A 161 13.70 -2.86 -22.26
CA THR A 161 12.35 -2.73 -21.70
C THR A 161 12.13 -3.58 -20.44
N GLY A 162 12.96 -4.62 -20.25
CA GLY A 162 12.86 -5.59 -19.16
C GLY A 162 11.81 -6.68 -19.36
N THR A 163 11.15 -6.74 -20.53
CA THR A 163 10.13 -7.77 -20.84
C THR A 163 10.05 -8.03 -22.35
N SER A 164 9.82 -9.28 -22.77
CA SER A 164 9.67 -9.66 -24.17
C SER A 164 8.26 -10.18 -24.49
N SER A 165 7.22 -9.37 -24.29
CA SER A 165 5.88 -9.73 -24.79
C SER A 165 5.73 -9.41 -26.29
N PRO A 166 4.95 -10.19 -27.07
CA PRO A 166 4.62 -9.84 -28.47
C PRO A 166 3.98 -8.45 -28.59
N THR A 167 3.14 -8.09 -27.61
CA THR A 167 2.50 -6.77 -27.53
C THR A 167 3.52 -5.64 -27.38
N TRP A 168 4.57 -5.84 -26.57
CA TRP A 168 5.65 -4.85 -26.42
C TRP A 168 6.47 -4.70 -27.69
N ARG A 169 6.78 -5.80 -28.38
CA ARG A 169 7.44 -5.75 -29.69
C ARG A 169 6.62 -4.95 -30.70
N ALA A 170 5.31 -5.20 -30.77
CA ALA A 170 4.40 -4.45 -31.64
C ALA A 170 4.27 -2.97 -31.25
N ALA A 171 4.29 -2.65 -29.95
CA ALA A 171 4.26 -1.27 -29.46
C ALA A 171 5.53 -0.52 -29.85
N ILE A 172 6.71 -1.13 -29.67
CA ILE A 172 8.00 -0.49 -29.97
C ILE A 172 8.14 -0.16 -31.46
N LEU A 173 7.59 -0.99 -32.35
CA LEU A 173 7.54 -0.69 -33.79
C LEU A 173 6.72 0.57 -34.10
N ARG A 174 5.77 0.96 -33.24
CA ARG A 174 4.88 2.10 -33.46
C ARG A 174 5.35 3.37 -32.77
N VAL A 175 5.82 3.27 -31.52
CA VAL A 175 6.15 4.43 -30.68
C VAL A 175 7.64 4.59 -30.41
N GLY A 176 8.47 3.70 -30.94
CA GLY A 176 9.90 3.65 -30.64
C GLY A 176 10.22 2.90 -29.34
N MET A 177 11.48 2.95 -28.94
CA MET A 177 11.99 2.18 -27.80
C MET A 177 11.43 2.74 -26.48
N LEU A 178 10.67 1.92 -25.74
CA LEU A 178 10.11 2.30 -24.44
C LEU A 178 11.01 1.79 -23.33
N GLU A 179 11.80 2.68 -22.73
CA GLU A 179 12.65 2.32 -21.61
C GLU A 179 11.81 1.93 -20.38
N ASN A 180 12.20 0.85 -19.71
CA ASN A 180 11.61 0.41 -18.44
C ASN A 180 10.10 0.13 -18.46
N ALA A 181 9.51 -0.15 -19.62
CA ALA A 181 8.08 -0.42 -19.77
C ALA A 181 7.57 -1.59 -18.91
N GLY A 182 8.46 -2.53 -18.53
CA GLY A 182 8.15 -3.61 -17.61
C GLY A 182 8.02 -3.23 -16.14
N GLN A 183 8.39 -2.01 -15.75
CA GLN A 183 8.37 -1.55 -14.36
C GLN A 183 6.94 -1.22 -13.92
N VAL A 184 6.21 -2.27 -13.54
CA VAL A 184 4.94 -2.13 -12.83
C VAL A 184 5.27 -1.86 -11.36
N HIS A 185 4.94 -0.67 -10.88
CA HIS A 185 4.97 -0.33 -9.46
C HIS A 185 3.66 -0.74 -8.82
N LEU A 186 3.63 -1.83 -8.05
CA LEU A 186 2.44 -2.33 -7.37
C LEU A 186 2.00 -1.41 -6.23
N ALA A 187 2.92 -0.62 -5.66
CA ALA A 187 2.62 0.28 -4.56
C ALA A 187 1.64 1.40 -4.95
N LEU A 188 1.72 1.92 -6.18
CA LEU A 188 0.85 3.00 -6.66
C LEU A 188 -0.63 2.59 -6.77
N PRO A 189 -1.01 1.51 -7.51
CA PRO A 189 -2.39 1.07 -7.57
C PRO A 189 -2.90 0.61 -6.20
N ALA A 190 -2.06 -0.01 -5.37
CA ALA A 190 -2.41 -0.37 -4.00
C ALA A 190 -2.75 0.88 -3.16
N LEU A 191 -1.93 1.94 -3.22
CA LEU A 191 -2.18 3.19 -2.52
C LEU A 191 -3.47 3.86 -2.97
N VAL A 192 -3.69 3.95 -4.29
CA VAL A 192 -4.92 4.55 -4.84
C VAL A 192 -6.14 3.77 -4.38
N TRP A 193 -6.14 2.45 -4.54
CA TRP A 193 -7.27 1.60 -4.17
C TRP A 193 -7.57 1.66 -2.67
N ALA A 194 -6.53 1.56 -1.85
CA ALA A 194 -6.66 1.59 -0.40
C ALA A 194 -7.13 2.96 0.12
N SER A 195 -6.68 4.06 -0.50
CA SER A 195 -7.16 5.42 -0.20
C SER A 195 -8.65 5.58 -0.52
N TRP A 196 -9.09 5.13 -1.70
CA TRP A 196 -10.51 5.15 -2.08
C TRP A 196 -11.37 4.31 -1.14
N ALA A 197 -10.91 3.11 -0.78
CA ALA A 197 -11.60 2.27 0.20
C ALA A 197 -11.72 2.96 1.57
N GLY A 198 -10.63 3.59 2.05
CA GLY A 198 -10.63 4.33 3.30
C GLY A 198 -11.62 5.50 3.32
N ILE A 199 -11.68 6.28 2.23
CA ILE A 199 -12.64 7.39 2.05
C ILE A 199 -14.08 6.85 2.05
N GLY A 200 -14.33 5.75 1.33
CA GLY A 200 -15.64 5.11 1.25
C GLY A 200 -16.14 4.63 2.62
N ILE A 201 -15.28 3.92 3.37
CA ILE A 201 -15.59 3.42 4.73
C ILE A 201 -15.89 4.58 5.68
N ALA A 202 -15.06 5.63 5.68
CA ALA A 202 -15.28 6.81 6.52
C ALA A 202 -16.60 7.53 6.16
N SER A 203 -16.92 7.63 4.87
CA SER A 203 -18.16 8.24 4.40
C SER A 203 -19.41 7.45 4.81
N VAL A 204 -19.33 6.11 4.82
CA VAL A 204 -20.44 5.26 5.31
C VAL A 204 -20.56 5.37 6.83
N ALA A 205 -19.44 5.34 7.55
CA ALA A 205 -19.42 5.44 9.01
C ALA A 205 -20.01 6.77 9.51
N THR A 206 -19.61 7.91 8.91
CA THR A 206 -20.19 9.22 9.23
C THR A 206 -21.71 9.26 9.01
N ARG A 207 -22.20 8.69 7.89
CA ARG A 207 -23.64 8.64 7.61
C ARG A 207 -24.41 7.77 8.61
N LEU A 208 -23.84 6.63 9.00
CA LEU A 208 -24.43 5.76 10.01
C LEU A 208 -24.49 6.45 11.38
N GLU A 209 -23.42 7.13 11.77
CA GLU A 209 -23.35 7.89 13.03
C GLU A 209 -24.39 9.02 13.06
N PHE A 210 -24.52 9.77 11.96
CA PHE A 210 -25.55 10.80 11.80
C PHE A 210 -26.97 10.21 11.88
N TRP A 211 -27.22 9.12 11.17
CA TRP A 211 -28.51 8.45 11.16
C TRP A 211 -28.91 7.93 12.53
N VAL A 212 -28.00 7.27 13.26
CA VAL A 212 -28.23 6.80 14.64
C VAL A 212 -28.54 7.98 15.56
N SER A 213 -27.76 9.07 15.46
CA SER A 213 -27.96 10.28 16.27
C SER A 213 -29.32 10.93 16.02
N SER A 214 -29.77 10.97 14.76
CA SER A 214 -31.07 11.54 14.39
C SER A 214 -32.27 10.76 14.97
N ARG A 215 -32.16 9.43 15.10
CA ARG A 215 -33.22 8.60 15.71
C ARG A 215 -33.37 8.82 17.21
N GLY A 216 -32.26 9.10 17.92
CA GLY A 216 -32.28 9.36 19.36
C GLY A 216 -33.02 10.66 19.71
N LEU A 217 -32.90 11.70 18.88
CA LEU A 217 -33.56 12.99 19.10
C LEU A 217 -35.07 12.93 18.83
N GLY A 218 -35.50 12.11 17.86
CA GLY A 218 -36.92 11.95 17.52
C GLY A 218 -37.79 11.36 18.65
N MET A 219 -37.21 10.50 19.51
CA MET A 219 -37.97 9.89 20.61
C MET A 219 -38.21 10.83 21.80
N CYS A 220 -37.44 11.90 21.95
CA CYS A 220 -37.66 12.88 23.04
C CYS A 220 -38.73 13.93 22.69
N SER A 221 -39.03 14.14 21.41
CA SER A 221 -40.02 15.14 20.97
C SER A 221 -41.47 14.68 21.18
N SER A 222 -41.73 13.37 21.28
CA SER A 222 -43.10 12.83 21.39
C SER A 222 -43.64 12.75 22.82
N GLY A 223 -42.79 12.90 23.85
CA GLY A 223 -43.22 12.86 25.27
C GLY A 223 -43.56 14.22 25.87
N LEU A 224 -43.31 15.32 25.16
CA LEU A 224 -43.54 16.69 25.64
C LEU A 224 -44.87 17.30 25.14
N LEU A 225 -45.68 16.54 24.41
CA LEU A 225 -46.97 16.98 23.88
C LEU A 225 -48.20 16.47 24.68
N GLU A 226 -48.00 15.74 25.79
CA GLU A 226 -49.09 15.19 26.61
C GLU A 226 -49.34 15.96 27.93
N VAL A 227 -48.76 17.16 28.11
CA VAL A 227 -48.94 18.00 29.34
C VAL A 227 -49.43 19.41 29.00
N CYS A 228 -50.30 19.57 28.01
CA CYS A 228 -51.06 20.81 27.79
C CYS A 228 -52.55 20.52 27.65
#